data_AF-A0A3D1MF09-F1
#
_entry.id   AF-A0A3D1MF09-F1
#
_cell.length_a   1.000
_cell.length_b   1.000
_cell.length_c   1.000
_cell.angle_alpha   90.00
_cell.angle_beta   90.00
_cell.angle_gamma   90.00
#
_symmetry.space_group_name_H-M   'P 1'
#
loop_
_entity.id
_entity.type
_entity.pdbx_description
1 polymer ?
#
loop_
_entity_poly.entity_id
_entity_poly.type
_entity_poly.pdbx_seq_one_letter_code
_entity_poly.pdbx_strand_id
1 'polypeptide(L)'
;MREPNHAKKTEWLHGEAIMKEIYNGGMQAYIEKQVSHIEDALSFDGKKFVVMCVDERLLFGQEGLFNENECPVQTPGSFILCSKEEREKIFTNLPISGFTSHEGCGACKVYAKQRGLDEEDTDAHGKEFGQKIVEELREKGRDVYYRHITGDEMHHPKEFHIARVVYYINTKTFNPFALSEDERGRLPIGFGISRAHFNEGIAQKDLKLCISIAFGAHGFGNLFTEEEPLLIVPVAVDEDSLENMKTEVNDVVKTFAVEDQKRVKIDGFYSV
;
A
#
# COMPACT_ATOMS: atom_id res chain seq x y z
N MET A 1 1.03 -28.42 -6.72
CA MET A 1 1.23 -26.97 -6.90
C MET A 1 1.29 -26.69 -8.39
N ARG A 2 0.56 -25.69 -8.91
CA ARG A 2 0.68 -25.26 -10.32
C ARG A 2 1.92 -24.38 -10.43
N GLU A 3 2.73 -24.58 -11.47
CA GLU A 3 3.85 -23.67 -11.73
C GLU A 3 3.34 -22.23 -11.92
N PRO A 4 4.08 -21.21 -11.47
CA PRO A 4 3.76 -19.82 -11.79
C PRO A 4 3.79 -19.61 -13.30
N ASN A 5 2.76 -18.93 -13.84
CA ASN A 5 2.72 -18.55 -15.24
C ASN A 5 3.97 -17.72 -15.59
N HIS A 6 4.46 -17.85 -16.82
CA HIS A 6 5.64 -17.16 -17.35
C HIS A 6 5.66 -15.67 -17.00
N ALA A 7 4.53 -14.98 -17.11
CA ALA A 7 4.40 -13.55 -16.76
C ALA A 7 4.80 -13.25 -15.30
N LYS A 8 4.38 -14.07 -14.33
CA LYS A 8 4.76 -13.89 -12.92
C LYS A 8 6.26 -14.08 -12.71
N LYS A 9 6.87 -15.04 -13.41
CA LYS A 9 8.33 -15.26 -13.34
C LYS A 9 9.09 -14.07 -13.94
N THR A 10 8.61 -13.49 -15.04
CA THR A 10 9.20 -12.29 -15.64
C THR A 10 9.18 -11.11 -14.67
N GLU A 11 8.01 -10.77 -14.11
CA GLU A 11 7.90 -9.65 -13.16
C GLU A 11 8.68 -9.89 -11.85
N TRP A 12 8.75 -11.14 -11.39
CA TRP A 12 9.59 -11.51 -10.24
C TRP A 12 11.06 -11.14 -10.46
N LEU A 13 11.58 -11.43 -11.66
CA LEU A 13 12.96 -11.17 -12.04
C LEU A 13 13.25 -9.67 -12.23
N HIS A 14 12.27 -8.87 -12.65
CA HIS A 14 12.45 -7.41 -12.81
C HIS A 14 12.85 -6.73 -11.49
N GLY A 15 12.26 -7.12 -10.37
CA GLY A 15 12.60 -6.56 -9.05
C GLY A 15 13.78 -7.24 -8.34
N GLU A 16 14.39 -8.28 -8.93
CA GLU A 16 15.30 -9.17 -8.23
C GLU A 16 16.58 -8.49 -7.74
N ALA A 17 17.16 -7.58 -8.55
CA ALA A 17 18.39 -6.88 -8.20
C ALA A 17 18.22 -6.03 -6.93
N ILE A 18 17.16 -5.21 -6.87
CA ILE A 18 16.83 -4.38 -5.70
C ILE A 18 16.61 -5.26 -4.47
N MET A 19 15.81 -6.33 -4.61
CA MET A 19 15.50 -7.21 -3.48
C MET A 19 16.74 -7.94 -2.95
N LYS A 20 17.65 -8.40 -3.83
CA LYS A 20 18.92 -9.01 -3.40
C LYS A 20 19.79 -8.05 -2.60
N GLU A 21 19.87 -6.78 -3.00
CA GLU A 21 20.61 -5.78 -2.22
C GLU A 21 20.01 -5.61 -0.82
N ILE A 22 18.68 -5.50 -0.73
CA ILE A 22 17.97 -5.37 0.55
C ILE A 22 18.13 -6.63 1.42
N TYR A 23 18.02 -7.82 0.85
CA TYR A 23 18.19 -9.06 1.62
C TYR A 23 19.59 -9.20 2.21
N ASN A 24 20.62 -8.75 1.48
CA ASN A 24 22.02 -8.82 1.89
C ASN A 24 22.45 -7.72 2.86
N GLY A 25 21.98 -6.49 2.65
CA GLY A 25 22.43 -5.30 3.41
C GLY A 25 21.44 -4.79 4.46
N GLY A 26 20.17 -5.16 4.34
CA GLY A 26 19.07 -4.63 5.14
C GLY A 26 18.41 -3.40 4.51
N MET A 27 17.14 -3.16 4.86
CA MET A 27 16.34 -2.09 4.26
C MET A 27 16.87 -0.68 4.60
N GLN A 28 17.26 -0.43 5.86
CA GLN A 28 17.85 0.84 6.28
C GLN A 28 19.09 1.19 5.44
N ALA A 29 20.06 0.26 5.36
CA ALA A 29 21.30 0.48 4.61
C ALA A 29 21.06 0.65 3.11
N TYR A 30 20.06 -0.04 2.56
CA TYR A 30 19.65 0.13 1.17
C TYR A 30 19.14 1.56 0.92
N ILE A 31 18.22 2.04 1.75
CA ILE A 31 17.65 3.39 1.65
C ILE A 31 18.74 4.46 1.73
N GLU A 32 19.61 4.40 2.74
CA GLU A 32 20.69 5.37 2.94
C GLU A 32 21.67 5.43 1.76
N LYS A 33 21.88 4.31 1.07
CA LYS A 33 22.83 4.21 -0.04
C LYS A 33 22.19 4.57 -1.38
N GLN A 34 20.95 4.16 -1.60
CA GLN A 34 20.33 4.16 -2.93
C GLN A 34 19.27 5.24 -3.10
N VAL A 35 18.66 5.76 -2.03
CA VAL A 35 17.60 6.77 -2.12
C VAL A 35 18.11 8.07 -1.50
N SER A 36 18.69 8.92 -2.35
CA SER A 36 19.42 10.13 -1.94
C SER A 36 18.57 11.20 -1.26
N HIS A 37 17.28 11.27 -1.61
CA HIS A 37 16.34 12.28 -1.12
C HIS A 37 15.16 11.67 -0.36
N ILE A 38 15.40 10.60 0.41
CA ILE A 38 14.35 9.95 1.20
C ILE A 38 13.70 10.92 2.21
N GLU A 39 14.43 11.93 2.66
CA GLU A 39 13.94 13.01 3.51
C GLU A 39 12.78 13.79 2.87
N ASP A 40 12.76 13.96 1.55
CA ASP A 40 11.66 14.63 0.85
C ASP A 40 10.37 13.80 0.97
N ALA A 41 10.50 12.48 0.87
CA ALA A 41 9.40 11.57 1.14
C ALA A 41 8.99 11.56 2.61
N LEU A 42 9.86 11.90 3.56
CA LEU A 42 9.57 11.83 5.01
C LEU A 42 9.16 13.19 5.61
N SER A 43 9.35 14.29 4.90
CA SER A 43 9.22 15.67 5.41
C SER A 43 7.91 16.37 5.03
N PHE A 44 6.88 15.61 4.63
CA PHE A 44 5.59 16.17 4.26
C PHE A 44 5.01 17.12 5.31
N ASP A 45 4.59 18.31 4.89
CA ASP A 45 4.15 19.39 5.78
C ASP A 45 2.74 19.21 6.37
N GLY A 46 2.08 18.10 6.04
CA GLY A 46 0.78 17.71 6.59
C GLY A 46 -0.41 18.48 6.02
N LYS A 47 -0.24 19.27 4.95
CA LYS A 47 -1.32 20.18 4.49
C LYS A 47 -2.41 19.52 3.64
N LYS A 48 -2.10 18.42 2.94
CA LYS A 48 -2.99 17.81 1.96
C LYS A 48 -2.82 16.29 1.90
N PHE A 49 -3.91 15.57 2.07
CA PHE A 49 -3.91 14.11 2.00
C PHE A 49 -4.78 13.62 0.85
N VAL A 50 -4.33 12.57 0.17
CA VAL A 50 -5.11 11.88 -0.86
C VAL A 50 -5.47 10.49 -0.38
N VAL A 51 -6.77 10.18 -0.39
CA VAL A 51 -7.26 8.84 -0.04
C VAL A 51 -7.13 7.92 -1.25
N MET A 52 -6.53 6.74 -1.04
CA MET A 52 -6.35 5.74 -2.10
C MET A 52 -6.32 4.30 -1.58
N CYS A 53 -6.31 3.35 -2.50
CA CYS A 53 -6.17 1.93 -2.19
C CYS A 53 -4.74 1.59 -1.76
N VAL A 54 -4.58 0.47 -1.04
CA VAL A 54 -3.26 -0.12 -0.73
C VAL A 54 -2.56 -0.71 -1.96
N ASP A 55 -3.28 -0.84 -3.08
CA ASP A 55 -2.81 -1.40 -4.34
C ASP A 55 -1.47 -0.77 -4.77
N GLU A 56 -0.47 -1.62 -5.01
CA GLU A 56 0.91 -1.19 -5.30
C GLU A 56 0.99 -0.35 -6.58
N ARG A 57 0.04 -0.56 -7.49
CA ARG A 57 -0.04 0.15 -8.77
C ARG A 57 -0.44 1.61 -8.61
N LEU A 58 -0.94 2.01 -7.44
CA LEU A 58 -1.22 3.41 -7.11
C LEU A 58 0.00 4.07 -6.47
N LEU A 59 0.56 3.46 -5.42
CA LEU A 59 1.69 4.03 -4.68
C LEU A 59 2.95 4.16 -5.55
N PHE A 60 3.11 3.26 -6.53
CA PHE A 60 4.23 3.25 -7.48
C PHE A 60 3.77 3.40 -8.94
N GLY A 61 2.53 3.85 -9.16
CA GLY A 61 2.01 4.13 -10.51
C GLY A 61 2.68 5.30 -11.21
N GLN A 62 2.35 5.50 -12.49
CA GLN A 62 2.87 6.56 -13.37
C GLN A 62 3.13 7.91 -12.69
N GLU A 63 4.23 8.55 -13.08
CA GLU A 63 4.50 9.95 -12.71
C GLU A 63 3.31 10.86 -13.08
N GLY A 64 2.98 11.81 -12.19
CA GLY A 64 1.89 12.76 -12.41
C GLY A 64 0.48 12.21 -12.16
N LEU A 65 0.32 10.95 -11.74
CA LEU A 65 -0.96 10.46 -11.21
C LEU A 65 -1.38 11.22 -9.95
N PHE A 66 -0.41 11.56 -9.10
CA PHE A 66 -0.61 12.24 -7.84
C PHE A 66 0.28 13.46 -7.74
N ASN A 67 -0.14 14.41 -6.91
CA ASN A 67 0.61 15.63 -6.65
C ASN A 67 1.68 15.35 -5.59
N GLU A 68 2.92 15.74 -5.84
CA GLU A 68 4.03 15.67 -4.88
C GLU A 68 3.73 16.39 -3.55
N ASN A 69 2.78 17.32 -3.55
CA ASN A 69 2.31 18.04 -2.37
C ASN A 69 1.12 17.36 -1.66
N GLU A 70 0.82 16.09 -1.98
CA GLU A 70 -0.22 15.29 -1.32
C GLU A 70 0.36 14.01 -0.74
N CYS A 71 0.09 13.73 0.53
CA CYS A 71 0.51 12.49 1.17
C CYS A 71 -0.59 11.42 1.06
N PRO A 72 -0.26 10.18 0.65
CA PRO A 72 -1.25 9.12 0.53
C PRO A 72 -1.74 8.61 1.89
N VAL A 73 -3.06 8.43 2.00
CA VAL A 73 -3.71 7.70 3.10
C VAL A 73 -4.36 6.46 2.52
N GLN A 74 -3.75 5.31 2.80
CA GLN A 74 -4.02 4.06 2.10
C GLN A 74 -4.75 3.05 2.98
N THR A 75 -5.82 2.49 2.44
CA THR A 75 -6.54 1.33 2.99
C THR A 75 -7.28 0.61 1.85
N PRO A 76 -7.60 -0.69 1.95
CA PRO A 76 -8.19 -1.45 0.86
C PRO A 76 -9.46 -0.79 0.31
N GLY A 77 -9.47 -0.57 -1.01
CA GLY A 77 -10.56 0.06 -1.74
C GLY A 77 -10.90 1.47 -1.28
N SER A 78 -9.90 2.24 -0.86
CA SER A 78 -10.08 3.65 -0.48
C SER A 78 -11.17 3.83 0.59
N PHE A 79 -11.12 3.00 1.64
CA PHE A 79 -12.06 2.97 2.77
C PHE A 79 -13.44 2.34 2.49
N ILE A 80 -13.65 1.70 1.34
CA ILE A 80 -14.94 1.06 1.02
C ILE A 80 -15.32 -0.05 2.02
N LEU A 81 -14.32 -0.72 2.59
CA LEU A 81 -14.51 -1.77 3.59
C LEU A 81 -14.56 -1.26 5.03
N CYS A 82 -14.25 0.01 5.27
CA CYS A 82 -14.35 0.60 6.60
C CYS A 82 -15.81 0.85 6.99
N SER A 83 -16.07 0.95 8.29
CA SER A 83 -17.33 1.50 8.79
C SER A 83 -17.40 3.02 8.53
N LYS A 84 -18.61 3.58 8.61
CA LYS A 84 -18.80 5.04 8.52
C LYS A 84 -18.07 5.78 9.65
N GLU A 85 -18.14 5.26 10.87
CA GLU A 85 -17.50 5.85 12.05
C GLU A 85 -15.97 5.91 11.91
N GLU A 86 -15.35 4.82 11.44
CA GLU A 86 -13.91 4.78 11.18
C GLU A 86 -13.50 5.82 10.13
N ARG A 87 -14.25 5.92 9.02
CA ARG A 87 -14.02 6.94 7.98
C ARG A 87 -14.15 8.35 8.53
N GLU A 88 -15.23 8.64 9.26
CA GLU A 88 -15.48 9.98 9.82
C GLU A 88 -14.38 10.41 10.79
N LYS A 89 -13.86 9.48 11.61
CA LYS A 89 -12.73 9.75 12.51
C LYS A 89 -11.48 10.15 11.73
N ILE A 90 -11.17 9.49 10.61
CA ILE A 90 -10.02 9.86 9.79
C ILE A 90 -10.25 11.19 9.08
N PHE A 91 -11.38 11.33 8.38
CA PHE A 91 -11.65 12.52 7.58
C PHE A 91 -11.79 13.78 8.41
N THR A 92 -12.20 13.68 9.68
CA THR A 92 -12.24 14.83 10.59
C THR A 92 -10.84 15.31 10.98
N ASN A 93 -9.87 14.40 11.09
CA ASN A 93 -8.53 14.70 11.60
C ASN A 93 -7.51 15.02 10.50
N LEU A 94 -7.81 14.71 9.24
CA LEU A 94 -6.90 14.90 8.12
C LEU A 94 -7.44 15.89 7.10
N PRO A 95 -6.62 16.84 6.61
CA PRO A 95 -6.96 17.69 5.47
C PRO A 95 -6.90 16.91 4.14
N ILE A 96 -7.84 15.98 3.96
CA ILE A 96 -8.14 15.33 2.68
C ILE A 96 -8.41 16.40 1.61
N SER A 97 -7.63 16.36 0.54
CA SER A 97 -7.75 17.17 -0.69
C SER A 97 -8.18 16.33 -1.89
N GLY A 98 -7.95 15.01 -1.85
CA GLY A 98 -8.27 14.09 -2.93
C GLY A 98 -8.83 12.77 -2.44
N PHE A 99 -9.69 12.17 -3.26
CA PHE A 99 -10.17 10.81 -3.06
C PHE A 99 -10.11 10.07 -4.39
N THR A 100 -9.55 8.86 -4.36
CA THR A 100 -9.41 8.05 -5.57
C THR A 100 -10.09 6.69 -5.45
N SER A 101 -10.57 6.18 -6.58
CA SER A 101 -10.88 4.77 -6.78
C SER A 101 -10.09 4.27 -7.99
N HIS A 102 -10.05 2.96 -8.21
CA HIS A 102 -9.36 2.40 -9.37
C HIS A 102 -10.09 1.18 -9.93
N GLU A 103 -9.87 0.93 -11.21
CA GLU A 103 -10.42 -0.22 -11.93
C GLU A 103 -9.90 -1.55 -11.33
N GLY A 104 -10.75 -2.58 -11.31
CA GLY A 104 -10.37 -3.92 -10.87
C GLY A 104 -10.06 -4.04 -9.37
N CYS A 105 -10.61 -3.16 -8.53
CA CYS A 105 -10.35 -3.16 -7.10
C CYS A 105 -10.97 -4.38 -6.39
N GLY A 106 -10.13 -5.29 -5.87
CA GLY A 106 -10.59 -6.48 -5.15
C GLY A 106 -11.43 -6.17 -3.90
N ALA A 107 -11.16 -5.04 -3.22
CA ALA A 107 -11.95 -4.59 -2.08
C ALA A 107 -13.38 -4.19 -2.48
N CYS A 108 -13.58 -3.66 -3.69
CA CYS A 108 -14.92 -3.37 -4.22
C CYS A 108 -15.72 -4.66 -4.49
N LYS A 109 -15.05 -5.73 -4.95
CA LYS A 109 -15.67 -7.06 -5.07
C LYS A 109 -16.14 -7.60 -3.72
N VAL A 110 -15.29 -7.49 -2.69
CA VAL A 110 -15.64 -7.89 -1.31
C VAL A 110 -16.82 -7.08 -0.79
N TYR A 111 -16.82 -5.77 -1.02
CA TYR A 111 -17.93 -4.89 -0.66
C TYR A 111 -19.25 -5.31 -1.35
N ALA A 112 -19.21 -5.54 -2.66
CA ALA A 112 -20.37 -5.95 -3.45
C ALA A 112 -20.97 -7.24 -2.90
N LYS A 113 -20.12 -8.24 -2.64
CA LYS A 113 -20.51 -9.53 -2.05
C LYS A 113 -21.18 -9.37 -0.67
N GLN A 114 -20.61 -8.54 0.20
CA GLN A 114 -21.16 -8.29 1.55
C GLN A 114 -22.53 -7.61 1.52
N ARG A 115 -22.83 -6.89 0.43
CA ARG A 115 -24.07 -6.13 0.23
C ARG A 115 -25.08 -6.85 -0.65
N GLY A 116 -24.75 -8.02 -1.19
CA GLY A 116 -25.61 -8.74 -2.15
C GLY A 116 -25.76 -7.99 -3.47
N LEU A 117 -24.74 -7.22 -3.86
CA LEU A 117 -24.65 -6.52 -5.15
C LEU A 117 -23.91 -7.39 -6.18
N ASP A 118 -23.91 -6.97 -7.44
CA ASP A 118 -23.17 -7.65 -8.51
C ASP A 118 -21.64 -7.57 -8.27
N GLU A 119 -21.00 -8.72 -8.09
CA GLU A 119 -19.56 -8.86 -7.84
C GLU A 119 -18.69 -8.60 -9.08
N GLU A 120 -19.27 -8.57 -10.28
CA GLU A 120 -18.54 -8.30 -11.51
C GLU A 120 -18.49 -6.79 -11.84
N ASP A 121 -19.43 -6.00 -11.32
CA ASP A 121 -19.48 -4.54 -11.50
C ASP A 121 -18.65 -3.77 -10.46
N THR A 122 -17.47 -4.31 -10.14
CA THR A 122 -16.57 -3.75 -9.10
C THR A 122 -16.20 -2.30 -9.34
N ASP A 123 -16.11 -1.91 -10.62
CA ASP A 123 -15.73 -0.58 -11.05
C ASP A 123 -16.82 0.47 -10.77
N ALA A 124 -18.09 0.15 -11.08
CA ALA A 124 -19.20 1.03 -10.73
C ALA A 124 -19.33 1.22 -9.22
N HIS A 125 -19.19 0.13 -8.43
CA HIS A 125 -19.24 0.23 -6.97
C HIS A 125 -18.14 1.13 -6.40
N GLY A 126 -16.91 1.02 -6.91
CA GLY A 126 -15.80 1.89 -6.53
C GLY A 126 -16.05 3.35 -6.91
N LYS A 127 -16.62 3.59 -8.10
CA LYS A 127 -16.97 4.93 -8.58
C LYS A 127 -18.06 5.59 -7.75
N GLU A 128 -19.18 4.91 -7.57
CA GLU A 128 -20.32 5.39 -6.81
C GLU A 128 -19.90 5.70 -5.36
N PHE A 129 -19.16 4.77 -4.73
CA PHE A 129 -18.68 4.97 -3.36
C PHE A 129 -17.79 6.20 -3.25
N GLY A 130 -16.78 6.34 -4.13
CA GLY A 130 -15.85 7.47 -4.09
C GLY A 130 -16.53 8.81 -4.36
N GLN A 131 -17.43 8.87 -5.35
CA GLN A 131 -18.21 10.07 -5.66
C GLN A 131 -19.05 10.51 -4.46
N LYS A 132 -19.76 9.57 -3.83
CA LYS A 132 -20.57 9.84 -2.65
C LYS A 132 -19.74 10.37 -1.48
N ILE A 133 -18.58 9.78 -1.20
CA ILE A 133 -17.70 10.28 -0.13
C ILE A 133 -17.24 11.71 -0.41
N VAL A 134 -16.89 12.02 -1.66
CA VAL A 134 -16.47 13.38 -2.04
C VAL A 134 -17.61 14.38 -1.93
N GLU A 135 -18.84 14.00 -2.31
CA GLU A 135 -20.04 14.82 -2.09
C GLU A 135 -20.26 15.10 -0.61
N GLU A 136 -20.22 14.08 0.25
CA GLU A 136 -20.36 14.22 1.71
C GLU A 136 -19.29 15.14 2.32
N LEU A 137 -18.06 15.13 1.79
CA LEU A 137 -16.98 16.02 2.24
C LEU A 137 -17.19 17.47 1.75
N ARG A 138 -17.66 17.65 0.51
CA ARG A 138 -17.96 18.97 -0.07
C ARG A 138 -19.14 19.65 0.62
N GLU A 139 -20.18 18.92 1.00
CA GLU A 139 -21.30 19.43 1.82
C GLU A 139 -20.83 19.96 3.18
N LYS A 140 -19.72 19.44 3.71
CA LYS A 140 -19.06 19.92 4.93
C LYS A 140 -18.09 21.09 4.67
N GLY A 141 -18.13 21.69 3.49
CA GLY A 141 -17.32 22.87 3.11
C GLY A 141 -15.87 22.55 2.74
N ARG A 142 -15.57 21.29 2.37
CA ARG A 142 -14.21 20.89 1.99
C ARG A 142 -14.02 20.91 0.48
N ASP A 143 -12.87 21.41 0.05
CA ASP A 143 -12.44 21.33 -1.34
C ASP A 143 -11.71 19.99 -1.59
N VAL A 144 -12.46 18.99 -2.05
CA VAL A 144 -11.96 17.63 -2.30
C VAL A 144 -12.25 17.25 -3.75
N TYR A 145 -11.25 16.77 -4.48
CA TYR A 145 -11.45 16.20 -5.81
C TYR A 145 -11.74 14.69 -5.75
N TYR A 146 -12.45 14.21 -6.78
CA TYR A 146 -12.62 12.79 -7.04
C TYR A 146 -11.87 12.42 -8.32
N ARG A 147 -11.09 11.33 -8.28
CA ARG A 147 -10.46 10.75 -9.48
C ARG A 147 -10.70 9.24 -9.51
N HIS A 148 -11.12 8.73 -10.67
CA HIS A 148 -11.11 7.30 -10.93
C HIS A 148 -9.90 6.97 -11.80
N ILE A 149 -9.09 6.00 -11.38
CA ILE A 149 -7.86 5.58 -12.07
C ILE A 149 -8.16 4.34 -12.89
N THR A 150 -8.04 4.45 -14.20
CA THR A 150 -8.30 3.35 -15.13
C THR A 150 -7.17 2.32 -15.11
N GLY A 151 -7.46 1.11 -15.61
CA GLY A 151 -6.45 0.07 -15.74
C GLY A 151 -5.27 0.48 -16.63
N ASP A 152 -5.47 1.37 -17.60
CA ASP A 152 -4.42 1.81 -18.52
C ASP A 152 -3.47 2.85 -17.89
N GLU A 153 -3.93 3.55 -16.84
CA GLU A 153 -3.10 4.45 -16.05
C GLU A 153 -2.24 3.69 -15.02
N MET A 154 -2.54 2.41 -14.75
CA MET A 154 -1.77 1.55 -13.84
C MET A 154 -0.70 0.78 -14.65
N HIS A 155 0.58 1.12 -14.48
CA HIS A 155 1.72 0.63 -15.31
C HIS A 155 2.09 -0.86 -15.18
N HIS A 156 1.25 -1.69 -14.57
CA HIS A 156 1.56 -3.07 -14.22
C HIS A 156 0.44 -4.03 -14.67
N PRO A 157 0.70 -5.35 -14.74
CA PRO A 157 -0.29 -6.34 -15.17
C PRO A 157 -1.64 -6.16 -14.45
N LYS A 158 -2.73 -6.26 -15.22
CA LYS A 158 -4.09 -6.13 -14.66
C LYS A 158 -4.50 -7.40 -13.90
N GLU A 159 -3.89 -8.53 -14.24
CA GLU A 159 -4.31 -9.87 -13.81
C GLU A 159 -3.77 -10.29 -12.44
N PHE A 160 -2.65 -9.71 -12.01
CA PHE A 160 -2.00 -10.05 -10.73
C PHE A 160 -1.17 -8.89 -10.20
N HIS A 161 -0.98 -8.90 -8.88
CA HIS A 161 -0.15 -7.99 -8.13
C HIS A 161 1.32 -8.40 -8.17
N ILE A 162 2.21 -7.42 -8.33
CA ILE A 162 3.66 -7.59 -8.41
C ILE A 162 4.40 -7.11 -7.14
N ALA A 163 3.65 -6.83 -6.07
CA ALA A 163 4.22 -6.41 -4.80
C ALA A 163 5.14 -7.50 -4.21
N ARG A 164 6.41 -7.15 -3.98
CA ARG A 164 7.37 -7.95 -3.17
C ARG A 164 7.54 -7.39 -1.77
N VAL A 165 6.91 -6.25 -1.51
CA VAL A 165 7.02 -5.50 -0.26
C VAL A 165 5.63 -5.10 0.25
N VAL A 166 5.48 -5.00 1.56
CA VAL A 166 4.38 -4.29 2.22
C VAL A 166 4.96 -3.20 3.11
N TYR A 167 4.74 -1.94 2.75
CA TYR A 167 5.11 -0.78 3.57
C TYR A 167 4.09 -0.59 4.67
N TYR A 168 4.53 -0.75 5.92
CA TYR A 168 3.74 -0.52 7.12
C TYR A 168 4.16 0.83 7.71
N ILE A 169 3.40 1.89 7.42
CA ILE A 169 3.89 3.27 7.51
C ILE A 169 3.37 3.94 8.79
N ASN A 170 4.24 4.15 9.78
CA ASN A 170 3.90 4.86 11.02
C ASN A 170 4.39 6.31 11.04
N THR A 171 5.04 6.77 9.98
CA THR A 171 5.23 8.20 9.77
C THR A 171 3.92 8.80 9.24
N LYS A 172 3.52 9.98 9.72
CA LYS A 172 2.33 10.68 9.20
C LYS A 172 2.59 11.38 7.87
N THR A 173 3.80 11.22 7.34
CA THR A 173 4.39 12.09 6.35
C THR A 173 5.04 11.34 5.19
N PHE A 174 5.08 10.01 5.21
CA PHE A 174 5.69 9.26 4.11
C PHE A 174 4.90 9.45 2.80
N ASN A 175 5.50 10.22 1.90
CA ASN A 175 4.99 10.55 0.60
C ASN A 175 6.01 10.17 -0.47
N PRO A 176 5.95 8.95 -1.04
CA PRO A 176 6.85 8.57 -2.11
C PRO A 176 6.61 9.35 -3.41
N PHE A 177 5.55 10.15 -3.53
CA PHE A 177 5.33 11.05 -4.67
C PHE A 177 6.22 12.28 -4.64
N ALA A 178 6.85 12.59 -3.50
CA ALA A 178 7.83 13.67 -3.40
C ALA A 178 9.22 13.26 -3.92
N LEU A 179 9.45 11.98 -4.19
CA LEU A 179 10.68 11.49 -4.79
C LEU A 179 10.67 11.71 -6.30
N SER A 180 11.85 11.97 -6.85
CA SER A 180 12.07 11.92 -8.31
C SER A 180 11.75 10.53 -8.88
N GLU A 181 11.41 10.43 -10.17
CA GLU A 181 11.12 9.14 -10.83
C GLU A 181 12.27 8.14 -10.67
N ASP A 182 13.52 8.60 -10.86
CA ASP A 182 14.73 7.79 -10.70
C ASP A 182 14.89 7.22 -9.28
N GLU A 183 14.47 7.96 -8.25
CA GLU A 183 14.54 7.52 -6.85
C GLU A 183 13.34 6.68 -6.45
N ARG A 184 12.14 7.04 -6.91
CA ARG A 184 10.94 6.24 -6.71
C ARG A 184 11.08 4.86 -7.35
N GLY A 185 11.75 4.78 -8.51
CA GLY A 185 12.13 3.53 -9.16
C GLY A 185 13.17 2.68 -8.40
N ARG A 186 13.83 3.25 -7.38
CA ARG A 186 14.72 2.50 -6.46
C ARG A 186 13.97 1.96 -5.24
N LEU A 187 12.76 2.43 -4.96
CA LEU A 187 11.94 1.78 -3.94
C LEU A 187 11.36 0.47 -4.52
N PRO A 188 11.47 -0.66 -3.81
CA PRO A 188 10.85 -1.90 -4.25
C PRO A 188 9.32 -1.78 -4.28
N ILE A 189 8.70 -2.18 -5.39
CA ILE A 189 7.25 -2.08 -5.57
C ILE A 189 6.53 -2.90 -4.49
N GLY A 190 5.56 -2.26 -3.83
CA GLY A 190 4.86 -2.85 -2.72
C GLY A 190 3.51 -2.21 -2.39
N PHE A 191 2.72 -2.92 -1.59
CA PHE A 191 1.51 -2.36 -1.00
C PHE A 191 1.87 -1.30 0.05
N GLY A 192 1.05 -0.28 0.22
CA GLY A 192 1.25 0.74 1.26
C GLY A 192 0.10 0.79 2.26
N ILE A 193 0.41 0.77 3.56
CA ILE A 193 -0.57 0.84 4.65
C ILE A 193 -0.20 2.00 5.56
N SER A 194 -1.06 3.03 5.64
CA SER A 194 -0.80 4.25 6.42
C SER A 194 -1.10 4.07 7.92
N ARG A 195 -0.42 3.13 8.58
CA ARG A 195 -0.57 2.76 10.01
C ARG A 195 -0.69 3.95 10.96
N ALA A 196 0.04 5.04 10.71
CA ALA A 196 0.05 6.26 11.53
C ALA A 196 -1.33 6.92 11.71
N HIS A 197 -2.24 6.68 10.76
CA HIS A 197 -3.58 7.26 10.77
C HIS A 197 -4.64 6.31 11.35
N PHE A 198 -4.35 5.01 11.41
CA PHE A 198 -5.31 4.00 11.85
C PHE A 198 -5.07 3.55 13.28
N ASN A 199 -6.10 2.94 13.89
CA ASN A 199 -5.84 2.09 15.05
C ASN A 199 -5.10 0.81 14.58
N GLU A 200 -4.39 0.21 15.52
CA GLU A 200 -3.62 -1.03 15.31
C GLU A 200 -4.47 -2.12 14.62
N GLY A 201 -5.68 -2.37 15.12
CA GLY A 201 -6.52 -3.45 14.62
C GLY A 201 -6.93 -3.31 13.15
N ILE A 202 -7.13 -2.08 12.65
CA ILE A 202 -7.43 -1.85 11.22
C ILE A 202 -6.17 -2.12 10.38
N ALA A 203 -5.05 -1.51 10.75
CA ALA A 203 -3.82 -1.66 10.00
C ALA A 203 -3.31 -3.11 9.98
N GLN A 204 -3.47 -3.85 11.08
CA GLN A 204 -3.19 -5.29 11.15
C GLN A 204 -4.10 -6.11 10.22
N LYS A 205 -5.37 -5.75 10.06
CA LYS A 205 -6.27 -6.41 9.08
C LYS A 205 -5.82 -6.13 7.65
N ASP A 206 -5.43 -4.90 7.35
CA ASP A 206 -4.93 -4.51 6.04
C ASP A 206 -3.61 -5.22 5.71
N LEU A 207 -2.72 -5.37 6.70
CA LEU A 207 -1.49 -6.13 6.58
C LEU A 207 -1.76 -7.61 6.30
N LYS A 208 -2.71 -8.23 7.01
CA LYS A 208 -3.15 -9.61 6.74
C LYS A 208 -3.66 -9.77 5.32
N LEU A 209 -4.44 -8.79 4.83
CA LEU A 209 -4.94 -8.81 3.46
C LEU A 209 -3.79 -8.74 2.45
N CYS A 210 -2.84 -7.81 2.63
CA CYS A 210 -1.70 -7.66 1.73
C CYS A 210 -0.84 -8.93 1.66
N ILE A 211 -0.54 -9.56 2.81
CA ILE A 211 0.18 -10.84 2.87
C ILE A 211 -0.62 -11.95 2.14
N SER A 212 -1.93 -12.00 2.37
CA SER A 212 -2.81 -13.00 1.72
C SER A 212 -2.87 -12.81 0.20
N ILE A 213 -2.84 -11.57 -0.28
CA ILE A 213 -2.77 -11.27 -1.72
C ILE A 213 -1.43 -11.73 -2.29
N ALA A 214 -0.32 -11.36 -1.64
CA ALA A 214 1.04 -11.71 -2.07
C ALA A 214 1.24 -13.23 -2.19
N PHE A 215 0.75 -14.01 -1.21
CA PHE A 215 0.81 -15.47 -1.22
C PHE A 215 -0.33 -16.14 -2.01
N GLY A 216 -1.34 -15.38 -2.41
CA GLY A 216 -2.55 -15.88 -3.06
C GLY A 216 -2.41 -16.05 -4.58
N ALA A 217 -3.54 -16.41 -5.20
CA ALA A 217 -3.63 -16.61 -6.66
C ALA A 217 -3.37 -15.32 -7.46
N HIS A 218 -3.64 -14.16 -6.87
CA HIS A 218 -3.43 -12.85 -7.47
C HIS A 218 -2.06 -12.23 -7.14
N GLY A 219 -1.20 -12.88 -6.35
CA GLY A 219 0.18 -12.42 -6.11
C GLY A 219 1.21 -13.40 -6.67
N PHE A 220 2.45 -13.33 -6.18
CA PHE A 220 3.51 -14.24 -6.59
C PHE A 220 3.43 -15.65 -5.98
N GLY A 221 2.69 -15.82 -4.89
CA GLY A 221 2.38 -17.13 -4.33
C GLY A 221 3.59 -17.90 -3.85
N ASN A 222 3.88 -19.02 -4.51
CA ASN A 222 4.98 -19.92 -4.15
C ASN A 222 6.36 -19.47 -4.62
N LEU A 223 6.46 -18.32 -5.32
CA LEU A 223 7.77 -17.73 -5.61
C LEU A 223 8.42 -17.15 -4.36
N PHE A 224 7.62 -16.73 -3.37
CA PHE A 224 8.16 -16.39 -2.05
C PHE A 224 8.67 -17.67 -1.37
N THR A 225 9.91 -17.62 -0.91
CA THR A 225 10.64 -18.69 -0.22
C THR A 225 11.29 -18.15 1.06
N GLU A 226 12.02 -18.98 1.81
CA GLU A 226 12.79 -18.48 2.97
C GLU A 226 13.96 -17.60 2.52
N GLU A 227 14.55 -17.92 1.36
CA GLU A 227 15.67 -17.20 0.75
C GLU A 227 15.21 -15.94 0.00
N GLU A 228 13.99 -15.95 -0.55
CA GLU A 228 13.36 -14.81 -1.19
C GLU A 228 11.98 -14.50 -0.58
N PRO A 229 11.94 -13.98 0.66
CA PRO A 229 10.71 -13.80 1.41
C PRO A 229 9.94 -12.54 0.99
N LEU A 230 8.64 -12.51 1.28
CA LEU A 230 7.86 -11.27 1.27
C LEU A 230 8.44 -10.34 2.34
N LEU A 231 8.82 -9.13 1.95
CA LEU A 231 9.40 -8.18 2.89
C LEU A 231 8.30 -7.26 3.43
N ILE A 232 8.12 -7.24 4.75
CA ILE A 232 7.32 -6.22 5.42
C ILE A 232 8.28 -5.14 5.89
N VAL A 233 8.04 -3.90 5.44
CA VAL A 233 8.88 -2.72 5.72
C VAL A 233 8.12 -1.80 6.67
N PRO A 234 8.34 -1.92 7.99
CA PRO A 234 8.02 -0.85 8.91
C PRO A 234 8.76 0.44 8.51
N VAL A 235 8.02 1.53 8.31
CA VAL A 235 8.56 2.88 8.10
C VAL A 235 8.26 3.69 9.35
N ALA A 236 9.29 3.96 10.14
CA ALA A 236 9.16 4.54 11.48
C ALA A 236 9.76 5.96 11.57
N VAL A 237 9.41 6.68 12.63
CA VAL A 237 9.94 8.02 12.92
C VAL A 237 11.29 7.98 13.64
N ASP A 238 11.56 6.91 14.38
CA ASP A 238 12.77 6.68 15.14
C ASP A 238 12.97 5.17 15.36
N GLU A 239 14.13 4.81 15.92
CA GLU A 239 14.53 3.43 16.18
C GLU A 239 13.59 2.71 17.16
N ASP A 240 13.15 3.39 18.23
CA ASP A 240 12.22 2.81 19.22
C ASP A 240 10.86 2.48 18.59
N SER A 241 10.32 3.39 17.77
CA SER A 241 9.10 3.15 16.99
C SER A 241 9.31 2.01 16.00
N LEU A 242 10.49 1.88 15.39
CA LEU A 242 10.78 0.78 14.47
C LEU A 242 10.68 -0.57 15.18
N GLU A 243 11.29 -0.72 16.36
CA GLU A 243 11.24 -1.97 17.13
C GLU A 243 9.83 -2.32 17.62
N ASN A 244 9.06 -1.32 18.04
CA ASN A 244 7.65 -1.50 18.39
C ASN A 244 6.82 -1.99 17.19
N MET A 245 7.01 -1.39 16.01
CA MET A 245 6.31 -1.81 14.80
C MET A 245 6.72 -3.20 14.33
N LYS A 246 8.00 -3.57 14.46
CA LYS A 246 8.46 -4.94 14.17
C LYS A 246 7.71 -5.95 15.04
N THR A 247 7.49 -5.62 16.31
CA THR A 247 6.70 -6.46 17.23
C THR A 247 5.24 -6.57 16.76
N GLU A 248 4.60 -5.45 16.45
CA GLU A 248 3.21 -5.40 15.96
C GLU A 248 3.03 -6.22 14.67
N VAL A 249 3.94 -6.07 13.71
CA VAL A 249 3.96 -6.82 12.45
C VAL A 249 4.17 -8.30 12.70
N ASN A 250 5.11 -8.67 13.59
CA ASN A 250 5.39 -10.06 13.93
C ASN A 250 4.17 -10.76 14.52
N ASP A 251 3.37 -10.07 15.34
CA ASP A 251 2.13 -10.63 15.88
C ASP A 251 1.07 -10.90 14.81
N VAL A 252 1.03 -10.11 13.74
CA VAL A 252 0.24 -10.41 12.55
C VAL A 252 0.77 -11.64 11.83
N VAL A 253 2.08 -11.70 11.57
CA VAL A 253 2.73 -12.81 10.85
C VAL A 253 2.48 -14.15 11.55
N LYS A 254 2.55 -14.19 12.90
CA LYS A 254 2.26 -15.39 13.71
C LYS A 254 0.85 -15.96 13.53
N THR A 255 -0.09 -15.19 12.96
CA THR A 255 -1.45 -15.68 12.69
C THR A 255 -1.56 -16.51 11.42
N PHE A 256 -0.53 -16.53 10.57
CA PHE A 256 -0.46 -17.36 9.37
C PHE A 256 0.09 -18.76 9.68
N ALA A 257 -0.03 -19.69 8.73
CA ALA A 257 0.56 -21.02 8.87
C ALA A 257 2.08 -20.94 9.03
N VAL A 258 2.68 -21.87 9.78
CA VAL A 258 4.14 -21.87 10.05
C VAL A 258 4.98 -21.78 8.78
N GLU A 259 4.56 -22.46 7.70
CA GLU A 259 5.28 -22.39 6.41
C GLU A 259 5.16 -21.04 5.70
N ASP A 260 4.09 -20.27 5.95
CA ASP A 260 3.98 -18.90 5.44
C ASP A 260 4.84 -17.94 6.27
N GLN A 261 4.95 -18.16 7.57
CA GLN A 261 5.76 -17.33 8.47
C GLN A 261 7.22 -17.31 8.06
N LYS A 262 7.80 -18.46 7.67
CA LYS A 262 9.20 -18.55 7.23
C LYS A 262 9.48 -17.82 5.92
N ARG A 263 8.44 -17.52 5.14
CA ARG A 263 8.51 -16.83 3.84
C ARG A 263 8.22 -15.34 3.96
N VAL A 264 8.26 -14.80 5.19
CA VAL A 264 8.14 -13.38 5.50
C VAL A 264 9.40 -12.91 6.22
N LYS A 265 9.97 -11.79 5.77
CA LYS A 265 11.02 -11.05 6.47
C LYS A 265 10.46 -9.71 6.93
N ILE A 266 10.79 -9.31 8.15
CA ILE A 266 10.45 -7.99 8.68
C ILE A 266 11.74 -7.20 8.78
N ASP A 267 11.88 -6.18 7.94
CA ASP A 267 13.07 -5.34 7.90
C ASP A 267 12.69 -3.96 7.38
N GLY A 268 12.87 -2.96 8.24
CA GLY A 268 12.32 -1.62 8.09
C GLY A 268 13.39 -0.56 8.15
N PHE A 269 12.95 0.70 8.09
CA PHE A 269 13.84 1.85 8.23
C PHE A 269 13.14 2.98 9.00
N TYR A 270 13.93 3.92 9.50
CA TYR A 270 13.44 5.10 10.20
C TYR A 270 14.14 6.37 9.72
N SER A 271 13.48 7.52 9.91
CA SER A 271 14.09 8.83 9.69
C SER A 271 15.16 9.10 10.75
N VAL A 272 16.39 9.42 10.33
CA VAL A 272 17.46 9.91 11.21
C VAL A 272 17.36 11.41 11.39
#